data_AF-A0AAU0ZBE4-F1
#
_entry.id   AF-A0AAU0ZBE4-F1
#
_cell.length_a   1.000
_cell.length_b   1.000
_cell.length_c   1.000
_cell.angle_alpha   90.00
_cell.angle_beta   90.00
_cell.angle_gamma   90.00
#
_symmetry.space_group_name_H-M   'P 1'
#
loop_
_entity.id
_entity.type
_entity.pdbx_description
1 polymer ?
#
loop_
_entity_poly.entity_id
_entity_poly.type
_entity_poly.pdbx_seq_one_letter_code
_entity_poly.pdbx_strand_id
1 'polypeptide(L)'
;MGTLFRLATADFWDRVRRPAYAAILCAAVGLGYLATPGKDAGWVVMQIGRYRGEYNSAYIGMVVALAGTVWLCLGGFYVVRNAISRDESTGVGRLLAATPISNATYLLAKFLSSVLVLVSMLGVLVVTAVVMQPARGEVLAVDPVELLKPFVLIALPLMVFTAAAALLFETIPPLRAGLGNILWFFIWAFIAIGGQSPNAPLGGIGVHGVVQSLGGDMRAQGIDPSKVGEFSLGLTMVDKPLDTFVWHGFGPDADYLFSRLALVLIAAALVLVPALWFPRFDPARGREVADPARQNPADGSRAFPVTPAVVLYEEPGAARADAFAGVPKTPVKRGNATLRLLFGEVRILIQGVPLWWWGGVLALAAISQMITPATGVARFLLPMSWIWPVLIWSRLGTQRHESGVEAILGAYPTARRRIASEWAAGVLLTAVAGIGPAVRMATGSDTTGLFHWFLGALFIPSFALVLGTLSRTHRLFQAAYLPLWYGTVNGITPLDFMGALRGPDGAPAGMSPGLLIGSTAVMLAIVVASNAARRAAS
;
A
#
# COMPACT_ATOMS: atom_id res chain seq x y z
N MET A 1 1.40 8.89 33.58
CA MET A 1 1.87 9.58 32.35
C MET A 1 3.27 9.15 31.92
N GLY A 2 4.28 9.09 32.81
CA GLY A 2 5.67 8.80 32.41
C GLY A 2 5.92 7.46 31.70
N THR A 3 5.17 6.40 31.99
CA THR A 3 5.31 5.10 31.31
C THR A 3 4.79 5.13 29.87
N LEU A 4 3.64 5.78 29.63
CA LEU A 4 3.05 5.94 28.31
C LEU A 4 3.98 6.70 27.38
N PHE A 5 4.50 7.85 27.85
CA PHE A 5 5.40 8.67 27.05
C PHE A 5 6.69 7.94 26.71
N ARG A 6 7.32 7.28 27.70
CA ARG A 6 8.53 6.47 27.47
C ARG A 6 8.29 5.36 26.45
N LEU A 7 7.19 4.62 26.55
CA LEU A 7 6.85 3.56 25.62
C LEU A 7 6.63 4.09 24.18
N ALA A 8 5.89 5.20 24.05
CA ALA A 8 5.65 5.83 22.76
C ALA A 8 6.95 6.33 22.13
N THR A 9 7.80 7.03 22.90
CA THR A 9 9.09 7.53 22.40
C THR A 9 10.04 6.39 22.03
N ALA A 10 10.08 5.30 22.80
CA ALA A 10 10.94 4.16 22.49
C ALA A 10 10.53 3.48 21.18
N ASP A 11 9.22 3.28 20.96
CA ASP A 11 8.70 2.75 19.69
C ASP A 11 8.99 3.68 18.52
N PHE A 12 8.86 5.00 18.71
CA PHE A 12 9.20 5.99 17.71
C PHE A 12 10.69 5.96 17.36
N TRP A 13 11.59 5.92 18.35
CA TRP A 13 13.03 5.81 18.14
C TRP A 13 13.43 4.52 17.41
N ASP A 14 12.79 3.39 17.73
CA ASP A 14 13.01 2.13 16.99
C ASP A 14 12.62 2.27 15.51
N ARG A 15 11.56 3.03 15.19
CA ARG A 15 11.16 3.30 13.80
C ARG A 15 12.14 4.22 13.09
N VAL A 16 12.56 5.32 13.73
CA VAL A 16 13.45 6.32 13.14
C VAL A 16 14.82 5.72 12.77
N ARG A 17 15.30 4.73 13.55
CA ARG A 17 16.59 4.07 13.31
C ARG A 17 16.59 3.08 12.15
N ARG A 18 15.43 2.75 11.58
CA ARG A 18 15.33 1.79 10.47
C ARG A 18 15.53 2.51 9.13
N PRO A 19 16.27 1.91 8.17
CA PRO A 19 16.52 2.54 6.87
C PRO A 19 15.23 2.84 6.08
N ALA A 20 14.18 2.06 6.29
CA ALA A 20 12.87 2.30 5.69
C ALA A 20 12.29 3.67 6.06
N TYR A 21 12.56 4.18 7.27
CA TYR A 21 12.08 5.50 7.69
C TYR A 21 12.67 6.62 6.84
N ALA A 22 13.96 6.55 6.51
CA ALA A 22 14.60 7.53 5.62
C ALA A 22 13.96 7.52 4.22
N ALA A 23 13.70 6.33 3.65
CA ALA A 23 13.02 6.22 2.36
C ALA A 23 11.61 6.85 2.37
N ILE A 24 10.89 6.69 3.49
CA ILE A 24 9.56 7.30 3.69
C ILE A 24 9.65 8.83 3.76
N LEU A 25 10.64 9.38 4.46
CA LEU A 25 10.85 10.84 4.50
C LEU A 25 11.27 11.39 3.12
N CYS A 26 12.12 10.69 2.38
CA CYS A 26 12.45 11.06 1.00
C CYS A 26 11.22 11.06 0.08
N ALA A 27 10.32 10.09 0.24
CA ALA A 27 9.05 10.08 -0.47
C ALA A 27 8.15 11.28 -0.10
N ALA A 28 8.15 11.70 1.17
CA ALA A 28 7.46 12.92 1.60
C ALA A 28 8.07 14.19 0.96
N VAL A 29 9.41 14.31 0.89
CA VAL A 29 10.06 15.40 0.13
C VAL A 29 9.63 15.38 -1.33
N GLY A 30 9.65 14.21 -1.97
CA GLY A 30 9.21 14.05 -3.36
C GLY A 30 7.76 14.48 -3.57
N LEU A 31 6.87 14.12 -2.63
CA LEU A 31 5.47 14.56 -2.65
C LEU A 31 5.35 16.08 -2.55
N GLY A 32 6.05 16.72 -1.62
CA GLY A 32 6.05 18.18 -1.47
C GLY A 32 6.60 18.88 -2.73
N TYR A 33 7.67 18.35 -3.32
CA TYR A 33 8.23 18.83 -4.58
C TYR A 33 7.22 18.76 -5.73
N LEU A 34 6.56 17.61 -5.90
CA LEU A 34 5.56 17.40 -6.96
C LEU A 34 4.31 18.24 -6.77
N ALA A 35 3.94 18.53 -5.51
CA ALA A 35 2.79 19.35 -5.16
C ALA A 35 2.96 20.82 -5.56
N THR A 36 4.20 21.32 -5.62
CA THR A 36 4.50 22.70 -6.01
C THR A 36 5.30 22.72 -7.32
N PRO A 37 4.67 22.51 -8.49
CA PRO A 37 5.39 22.53 -9.77
C PRO A 37 6.00 23.90 -10.10
N GLY A 38 6.98 23.93 -11.01
CA GLY A 38 7.52 25.19 -11.57
C GLY A 38 6.44 25.99 -12.33
N LYS A 39 6.67 27.28 -12.55
CA LYS A 39 5.69 28.17 -13.21
C LYS A 39 5.33 27.71 -14.64
N ASP A 40 6.32 27.17 -15.34
CA ASP A 40 6.20 26.71 -16.73
C ASP A 40 5.99 25.19 -16.83
N ALA A 41 5.70 24.53 -15.70
CA ALA A 41 5.43 23.09 -15.70
C ALA A 41 4.08 22.81 -16.37
N GLY A 42 4.01 21.74 -17.16
CA GLY A 42 2.78 21.28 -17.81
C GLY A 42 1.77 20.62 -16.86
N TRP A 43 1.88 20.83 -15.55
CA TRP A 43 0.92 20.33 -14.57
C TRP A 43 0.78 21.26 -13.36
N VAL A 44 -0.36 21.15 -12.68
CA VAL A 44 -0.72 21.89 -11.47
C VAL A 44 -1.46 20.97 -10.50
N VAL A 45 -1.42 21.28 -9.21
CA VAL A 45 -2.05 20.46 -8.16
C VAL A 45 -3.35 21.06 -7.64
N MET A 46 -3.47 22.39 -7.62
CA MET A 46 -4.66 23.08 -7.15
C MET A 46 -4.97 24.27 -8.05
N GLN A 47 -6.13 24.29 -8.69
CA GLN A 47 -6.52 25.40 -9.56
C GLN A 47 -8.02 25.63 -9.53
N ILE A 48 -8.46 26.81 -9.96
CA ILE A 48 -9.86 27.12 -10.26
C ILE A 48 -9.93 27.56 -11.71
N GLY A 49 -10.43 26.68 -12.57
CA GLY A 49 -10.42 26.90 -14.01
C GLY A 49 -9.02 27.17 -14.54
N ARG A 50 -8.82 28.35 -15.14
CA ARG A 50 -7.53 28.81 -15.69
C ARG A 50 -6.64 29.58 -14.71
N TYR A 51 -7.04 29.68 -13.44
CA TYR A 51 -6.31 30.45 -12.43
C TYR A 51 -5.68 29.55 -11.37
N ARG A 52 -4.49 29.94 -10.93
CA ARG A 52 -3.83 29.45 -9.71
C ARG A 52 -3.50 30.61 -8.78
N GLY A 53 -3.34 30.33 -7.49
CA GLY A 53 -2.80 31.32 -6.58
C GLY A 53 -1.33 31.59 -6.90
N GLU A 54 -0.89 32.82 -6.63
CA GLU A 54 0.53 33.13 -6.55
C GLU A 54 1.21 32.26 -5.49
N TYR A 55 2.47 31.89 -5.72
CA TYR A 55 3.29 31.10 -4.82
C TYR A 55 3.79 31.94 -3.62
N ASN A 56 2.83 32.40 -2.80
CA ASN A 56 3.03 32.95 -1.48
C ASN A 56 2.89 31.87 -0.39
N SER A 57 3.13 32.24 0.87
CA SER A 57 3.13 31.30 2.00
C SER A 57 1.79 30.62 2.24
N ALA A 58 0.69 31.36 2.09
CA ALA A 58 -0.67 30.82 2.27
C ALA A 58 -0.98 29.76 1.21
N TYR A 59 -0.74 30.07 -0.07
CA TYR A 59 -1.05 29.17 -1.17
C TYR A 59 -0.16 27.93 -1.18
N ILE A 60 1.16 28.08 -1.05
CA ILE A 60 2.08 26.92 -1.01
C ILE A 60 1.80 26.05 0.21
N GLY A 61 1.61 26.64 1.39
CA GLY A 61 1.25 25.91 2.59
C GLY A 61 -0.02 25.08 2.36
N MET A 62 -1.05 25.67 1.74
CA MET A 62 -2.33 25.00 1.50
C MET A 62 -2.21 23.86 0.47
N VAL A 63 -1.56 24.10 -0.67
CA VAL A 63 -1.39 23.08 -1.72
C VAL A 63 -0.64 21.86 -1.19
N VAL A 64 0.48 22.09 -0.49
CA VAL A 64 1.29 21.01 0.07
C VAL A 64 0.54 20.30 1.21
N ALA A 65 -0.19 21.03 2.05
CA ALA A 65 -0.99 20.42 3.12
C ALA A 65 -2.15 19.58 2.57
N LEU A 66 -2.88 20.03 1.55
CA LEU A 66 -3.97 19.26 0.94
C LEU A 66 -3.44 18.03 0.18
N ALA A 67 -2.37 18.19 -0.61
CA ALA A 67 -1.71 17.08 -1.27
C ALA A 67 -1.18 16.05 -0.24
N GLY A 68 -0.52 16.54 0.82
CA GLY A 68 -0.08 15.74 1.96
C GLY A 68 -1.24 15.03 2.64
N THR A 69 -2.36 15.72 2.89
CA THR A 69 -3.55 15.14 3.53
C THR A 69 -4.10 13.96 2.73
N VAL A 70 -4.24 14.12 1.40
CA VAL A 70 -4.72 13.06 0.52
C VAL A 70 -3.73 11.90 0.49
N TRP A 71 -2.46 12.14 0.14
CA TRP A 71 -1.51 11.06 -0.12
C TRP A 71 -0.91 10.43 1.14
N LEU A 72 -0.71 11.18 2.22
CA LEU A 72 -0.28 10.63 3.51
C LEU A 72 -1.40 9.88 4.22
N CYS A 73 -2.67 10.20 3.98
CA CYS A 73 -3.77 9.36 4.50
C CYS A 73 -3.68 7.95 3.88
N LEU A 74 -3.38 7.84 2.59
CA LEU A 74 -3.13 6.56 1.94
C LEU A 74 -1.82 5.93 2.44
N GLY A 75 -0.68 6.53 2.13
CA GLY A 75 0.64 5.94 2.35
C GLY A 75 1.00 5.84 3.83
N GLY A 76 0.63 6.84 4.62
CA GLY A 76 0.89 6.89 6.06
C GLY A 76 0.24 5.73 6.82
N PHE A 77 -0.98 5.33 6.45
CA PHE A 77 -1.61 4.13 7.00
C PHE A 77 -0.72 2.89 6.85
N TYR A 78 -0.22 2.62 5.64
CA TYR A 78 0.67 1.48 5.38
C TYR A 78 1.99 1.57 6.15
N VAL A 79 2.51 2.78 6.33
CA VAL A 79 3.73 3.04 7.11
C VAL A 79 3.54 2.72 8.59
N VAL A 80 2.42 3.16 9.18
CA VAL A 80 2.21 3.03 10.62
C VAL A 80 1.55 1.71 11.04
N ARG A 81 0.87 1.02 10.11
CA ARG A 81 0.20 -0.27 10.30
C ARG A 81 1.19 -1.42 10.44
N ASN A 82 2.07 -1.38 11.42
CA ASN A 82 2.86 -2.53 11.88
C ASN A 82 3.30 -2.32 13.34
N ALA A 83 2.43 -1.74 14.15
CA ALA A 83 2.75 -1.33 15.51
C ALA A 83 2.65 -2.52 16.49
N ILE A 84 1.60 -3.32 16.35
CA ILE A 84 1.28 -4.50 17.16
C ILE A 84 1.90 -5.74 16.52
N SER A 85 1.72 -5.92 15.20
CA SER A 85 2.25 -7.09 14.49
C SER A 85 3.78 -7.21 14.55
N ARG A 86 4.49 -6.09 14.72
CA ARG A 86 5.94 -6.08 14.95
C ARG A 86 6.33 -6.58 16.32
N ASP A 87 5.59 -6.19 17.36
CA ASP A 87 5.84 -6.71 18.72
C ASP A 87 5.58 -8.22 18.75
N GLU A 88 4.59 -8.69 18.01
CA GLU A 88 4.28 -10.11 17.85
C GLU A 88 5.42 -10.86 17.14
N SER A 89 5.85 -10.40 15.96
CA SER A 89 6.85 -11.10 15.14
C SER A 89 8.27 -11.06 15.70
N THR A 90 8.62 -10.00 16.46
CA THR A 90 9.91 -9.89 17.16
C THR A 90 9.91 -10.63 18.50
N GLY A 91 8.75 -11.11 18.96
CA GLY A 91 8.59 -11.75 20.27
C GLY A 91 8.60 -10.78 21.45
N VAL A 92 8.82 -9.48 21.23
CA VAL A 92 8.77 -8.41 22.26
C VAL A 92 7.39 -8.34 22.91
N GLY A 93 6.32 -8.67 22.18
CA GLY A 93 4.96 -8.72 22.69
C GLY A 93 4.81 -9.65 23.90
N ARG A 94 5.57 -10.74 23.98
CA ARG A 94 5.58 -11.64 25.14
C ARG A 94 6.22 -11.00 26.37
N LEU A 95 7.29 -10.23 26.18
CA LEU A 95 7.89 -9.44 27.27
C LEU A 95 6.90 -8.37 27.76
N LEU A 96 6.25 -7.68 26.82
CA LEU A 96 5.24 -6.67 27.15
C LEU A 96 4.03 -7.28 27.86
N ALA A 97 3.61 -8.51 27.54
CA ALA A 97 2.52 -9.20 28.24
C ALA A 97 2.85 -9.46 29.72
N ALA A 98 4.11 -9.74 30.05
CA ALA A 98 4.58 -10.00 31.42
C ALA A 98 4.77 -8.72 32.27
N THR A 99 4.58 -7.52 31.71
CA THR A 99 4.72 -6.24 32.44
C THR A 99 3.39 -5.76 33.04
N PRO A 100 3.40 -4.92 34.10
CA PRO A 100 2.18 -4.35 34.70
C PRO A 100 1.57 -3.17 33.91
N ILE A 101 1.60 -3.21 32.57
CA ILE A 101 1.05 -2.17 31.68
C ILE A 101 -0.40 -2.51 31.30
N SER A 102 -1.34 -1.57 31.33
CA SER A 102 -2.72 -1.86 30.87
C SER A 102 -2.81 -1.93 29.33
N ASN A 103 -3.84 -2.61 28.81
CA ASN A 103 -4.14 -2.63 27.36
C ASN A 103 -4.31 -1.20 26.80
N ALA A 104 -5.04 -0.34 27.51
CA ALA A 104 -5.26 1.04 27.11
C ALA A 104 -3.95 1.84 27.06
N THR A 105 -3.07 1.69 28.05
CA THR A 105 -1.76 2.35 28.07
C THR A 105 -0.88 1.89 26.92
N TYR A 106 -0.87 0.59 26.61
CA TYR A 106 -0.14 0.04 25.47
C TYR A 106 -0.67 0.59 24.13
N LEU A 107 -1.99 0.54 23.91
CA LEU A 107 -2.62 1.03 22.68
C LEU A 107 -2.43 2.53 22.49
N LEU A 108 -2.60 3.34 23.53
CA LEU A 108 -2.34 4.79 23.48
C LEU A 108 -0.88 5.10 23.18
N ALA A 109 0.08 4.34 23.73
CA ALA A 109 1.49 4.53 23.42
C ALA A 109 1.81 4.20 21.95
N LYS A 110 1.24 3.11 21.42
CA LYS A 110 1.38 2.73 20.00
C LYS A 110 0.71 3.73 19.06
N PHE A 111 -0.45 4.25 19.46
CA PHE A 111 -1.11 5.33 18.76
C PHE A 111 -0.25 6.59 18.71
N LEU A 112 0.26 7.05 19.87
CA LEU A 112 1.10 8.25 19.94
C LEU A 112 2.38 8.09 19.12
N SER A 113 3.04 6.93 19.16
CA SER A 113 4.19 6.62 18.30
C SER A 113 3.83 6.72 16.81
N SER A 114 2.70 6.16 16.39
CA SER A 114 2.23 6.25 15.00
C SER A 114 1.90 7.69 14.60
N VAL A 115 1.29 8.48 15.49
CA VAL A 115 1.07 9.92 15.26
C VAL A 115 2.41 10.65 15.08
N LEU A 116 3.41 10.39 15.94
CA LEU A 116 4.73 11.01 15.82
C LEU A 116 5.42 10.70 14.47
N VAL A 117 5.26 9.48 13.95
CA VAL A 117 5.76 9.11 12.61
C VAL A 117 5.06 9.89 11.50
N LEU A 118 3.73 10.05 11.56
CA LEU A 118 3.01 10.81 10.54
C LEU A 118 3.28 12.32 10.65
N VAL A 119 3.40 12.83 11.87
CA VAL A 119 3.76 14.23 12.14
C VAL A 119 5.18 14.54 11.66
N SER A 120 6.14 13.61 11.76
CA SER A 120 7.47 13.84 11.20
C SER A 120 7.44 13.92 9.67
N MET A 121 6.60 13.12 9.00
CA MET A 121 6.35 13.26 7.55
C MET A 121 5.72 14.61 7.21
N LEU A 122 4.76 15.10 8.00
CA LEU A 122 4.21 16.45 7.86
C LEU A 122 5.29 17.53 8.07
N GLY A 123 6.17 17.36 9.06
CA GLY A 123 7.28 18.28 9.30
C GLY A 123 8.22 18.38 8.10
N VAL A 124 8.51 17.24 7.45
CA VAL A 124 9.28 17.23 6.20
C VAL A 124 8.55 17.95 5.06
N LEU A 125 7.23 17.80 4.94
CA LEU A 125 6.44 18.56 3.97
C LEU A 125 6.45 20.08 4.25
N VAL A 126 6.38 20.50 5.51
CA VAL A 126 6.50 21.91 5.91
C VAL A 126 7.87 22.46 5.51
N VAL A 127 8.96 21.74 5.83
CA VAL A 127 10.31 22.13 5.42
C VAL A 127 10.42 22.21 3.89
N THR A 128 9.84 21.24 3.18
CA THR A 128 9.80 21.24 1.71
C THR A 128 9.06 22.47 1.18
N ALA A 129 7.92 22.85 1.77
CA ALA A 129 7.16 24.02 1.40
C ALA A 129 7.95 25.33 1.62
N VAL A 130 8.65 25.46 2.77
CA VAL A 130 9.52 26.60 3.08
C VAL A 130 10.66 26.75 2.07
N VAL A 131 11.24 25.64 1.61
CA VAL A 131 12.28 25.65 0.58
C VAL A 131 11.70 25.95 -0.80
N MET A 132 10.53 25.40 -1.11
CA MET A 132 9.91 25.52 -2.43
C MET A 132 9.41 26.93 -2.74
N GLN A 133 8.89 27.65 -1.75
CA GLN A 133 8.39 29.02 -1.97
C GLN A 133 9.43 29.96 -2.61
N PRO A 134 10.61 30.19 -2.02
CA PRO A 134 11.65 31.00 -2.65
C PRO A 134 12.20 30.35 -3.92
N ALA A 135 12.26 29.01 -4.00
CA ALA A 135 12.71 28.31 -5.20
C ALA A 135 11.77 28.48 -6.40
N ARG A 136 10.49 28.80 -6.18
CA ARG A 136 9.54 29.16 -7.24
C ARG A 136 9.63 30.64 -7.63
N GLY A 137 10.14 31.50 -6.76
CA GLY A 137 10.52 32.88 -7.11
C GLY A 137 9.36 33.79 -7.53
N GLU A 138 8.17 33.63 -6.94
CA GLU A 138 7.06 34.61 -7.06
C GLU A 138 7.07 35.54 -5.85
N VAL A 139 6.95 34.98 -4.65
CA VAL A 139 7.03 35.74 -3.39
C VAL A 139 8.12 35.13 -2.51
N LEU A 140 9.19 35.88 -2.28
CA LEU A 140 10.34 35.41 -1.49
C LEU A 140 10.13 35.51 0.02
N ALA A 141 9.22 36.38 0.47
CA ALA A 141 8.91 36.56 1.88
C ALA A 141 8.09 35.37 2.40
N VAL A 142 8.65 34.62 3.36
CA VAL A 142 7.97 33.48 3.99
C VAL A 142 7.29 33.96 5.27
N ASP A 143 5.97 33.87 5.32
CA ASP A 143 5.17 33.96 6.55
C ASP A 143 5.01 32.55 7.15
N PRO A 144 5.67 32.25 8.29
CA PRO A 144 5.61 30.92 8.90
C PRO A 144 4.21 30.54 9.39
N VAL A 145 3.39 31.51 9.79
CA VAL A 145 2.06 31.26 10.34
C VAL A 145 1.11 30.86 9.24
N GLU A 146 1.05 31.62 8.15
CA GLU A 146 0.21 31.29 7.00
C GLU A 146 0.62 29.99 6.33
N LEU A 147 1.93 29.71 6.27
CA LEU A 147 2.43 28.44 5.71
C LEU A 147 2.08 27.24 6.58
N LEU A 148 2.20 27.36 7.91
CA LEU A 148 1.99 26.23 8.84
C LEU A 148 0.52 25.95 9.14
N LYS A 149 -0.33 26.99 9.13
CA LYS A 149 -1.76 26.92 9.45
C LYS A 149 -2.49 25.74 8.78
N PRO A 150 -2.41 25.51 7.45
CA PRO A 150 -3.12 24.39 6.82
C PRO A 150 -2.59 23.01 7.22
N PHE A 151 -1.31 22.87 7.60
CA PHE A 151 -0.80 21.61 8.13
C PHE A 151 -1.40 21.27 9.49
N VAL A 152 -1.54 22.27 10.37
CA VAL A 152 -2.09 22.08 11.71
C VAL A 152 -3.60 21.88 11.67
N LEU A 153 -4.31 22.64 10.83
CA LEU A 153 -5.77 22.63 10.82
C LEU A 153 -6.36 21.54 9.93
N ILE A 154 -5.65 21.13 8.87
CA ILE A 154 -6.18 20.16 7.89
C ILE A 154 -5.44 18.83 8.01
N ALA A 155 -4.12 18.85 7.79
CA ALA A 155 -3.36 17.62 7.64
C ALA A 155 -3.21 16.85 8.97
N LEU A 156 -2.90 17.55 10.06
CA LEU A 156 -2.65 16.94 11.37
C LEU A 156 -3.86 16.17 11.92
N PRO A 157 -5.10 16.73 11.98
CA PRO A 157 -6.28 15.99 12.42
C PRO A 157 -6.51 14.71 11.62
N LEU A 158 -6.30 14.75 10.30
CA LEU A 158 -6.42 13.55 9.46
C LEU A 158 -5.30 12.56 9.72
N MET A 159 -4.05 12.98 9.95
CA MET A 159 -2.97 12.06 10.33
C MET A 159 -3.24 11.37 11.66
N VAL A 160 -3.81 12.10 12.62
CA VAL A 160 -4.25 11.52 13.91
C VAL A 160 -5.34 10.47 13.68
N PHE A 161 -6.33 10.77 12.83
CA PHE A 161 -7.36 9.79 12.46
C PHE A 161 -6.79 8.57 11.73
N THR A 162 -5.89 8.76 10.76
CA THR A 162 -5.22 7.68 10.03
C THR A 162 -4.42 6.77 10.97
N ALA A 163 -3.72 7.33 11.97
CA ALA A 163 -3.01 6.55 12.98
C ALA A 163 -3.95 5.70 13.84
N ALA A 164 -5.11 6.25 14.21
CA ALA A 164 -6.13 5.52 14.96
C ALA A 164 -6.73 4.38 14.13
N ALA A 165 -7.06 4.63 12.86
CA ALA A 165 -7.58 3.63 11.94
C ALA A 165 -6.58 2.49 11.71
N ALA A 166 -5.29 2.80 11.51
CA ALA A 166 -4.24 1.80 11.37
C ALA A 166 -4.15 0.87 12.59
N LEU A 167 -4.21 1.43 13.80
CA LEU A 167 -4.18 0.66 15.03
C LEU A 167 -5.43 -0.22 15.18
N LEU A 168 -6.62 0.33 14.92
CA LEU A 168 -7.87 -0.42 14.93
C LEU A 168 -7.80 -1.63 13.99
N PHE A 169 -7.33 -1.43 12.76
CA PHE A 169 -7.19 -2.49 11.76
C PHE A 169 -6.24 -3.60 12.21
N GLU A 170 -5.18 -3.28 12.95
CA GLU A 170 -4.29 -4.31 13.53
C GLU A 170 -4.96 -5.13 14.63
N THR A 171 -5.96 -4.60 15.33
CA THR A 171 -6.62 -5.33 16.43
C THR A 171 -7.73 -6.28 15.96
N ILE A 172 -8.25 -6.10 14.74
CA ILE A 172 -9.34 -6.91 14.17
C ILE A 172 -8.74 -8.00 13.27
N PRO A 173 -8.87 -9.31 13.58
CA PRO A 173 -8.19 -10.39 12.85
C PRO A 173 -8.31 -10.38 11.32
N PRO A 174 -9.51 -10.27 10.69
CA PRO A 174 -9.61 -10.22 9.23
C PRO A 174 -8.99 -8.95 8.64
N LEU A 175 -9.03 -7.83 9.39
CA LEU A 175 -8.45 -6.57 8.98
C LEU A 175 -6.96 -6.46 9.28
N ARG A 176 -6.37 -7.35 10.09
CA ARG A 176 -4.91 -7.45 10.32
C ARG A 176 -4.20 -8.07 9.12
N ALA A 177 -4.89 -8.96 8.41
CA ALA A 177 -4.40 -9.62 7.20
C ALA A 177 -4.34 -8.64 6.01
N GLY A 178 -4.01 -9.14 4.81
CA GLY A 178 -3.95 -8.33 3.59
C GLY A 178 -5.29 -7.68 3.19
N LEU A 179 -6.43 -8.26 3.59
CA LEU A 179 -7.76 -7.70 3.29
C LEU A 179 -7.93 -6.27 3.83
N GLY A 180 -7.39 -5.98 5.01
CA GLY A 180 -7.45 -4.64 5.60
C GLY A 180 -6.71 -3.58 4.77
N ASN A 181 -5.65 -3.95 4.05
CA ASN A 181 -4.95 -3.02 3.15
C ASN A 181 -5.84 -2.64 1.96
N ILE A 182 -6.48 -3.64 1.34
CA ILE A 182 -7.40 -3.41 0.22
C ILE A 182 -8.58 -2.55 0.68
N LEU A 183 -9.18 -2.89 1.81
CA LEU A 183 -10.29 -2.13 2.38
C LEU A 183 -9.87 -0.68 2.66
N TRP A 184 -8.67 -0.46 3.23
CA TRP A 184 -8.18 0.89 3.47
C TRP A 184 -8.04 1.71 2.19
N PHE A 185 -7.58 1.10 1.08
CA PHE A 185 -7.54 1.80 -0.20
C PHE A 185 -8.91 2.33 -0.63
N PHE A 186 -9.96 1.52 -0.49
CA PHE A 186 -11.33 1.95 -0.81
C PHE A 186 -11.87 3.00 0.18
N ILE A 187 -11.59 2.86 1.47
CA ILE A 187 -11.91 3.88 2.49
C ILE A 187 -11.20 5.19 2.16
N TRP A 188 -9.92 5.13 1.84
CA TRP A 188 -9.14 6.27 1.43
C TRP A 188 -9.70 6.91 0.16
N ALA A 189 -10.04 6.14 -0.87
CA ALA A 189 -10.61 6.67 -2.11
C ALA A 189 -11.94 7.40 -1.84
N PHE A 190 -12.78 6.82 -0.97
CA PHE A 190 -14.00 7.47 -0.51
C PHE A 190 -13.73 8.79 0.24
N ILE A 191 -12.74 8.82 1.14
CA ILE A 191 -12.34 10.04 1.85
C ILE A 191 -11.74 11.07 0.88
N ALA A 192 -10.88 10.66 -0.04
CA ALA A 192 -10.17 11.54 -0.97
C ALA A 192 -11.12 12.18 -1.99
N ILE A 193 -12.15 11.47 -2.44
CA ILE A 193 -13.12 11.95 -3.42
C ILE A 193 -14.32 12.58 -2.71
N GLY A 194 -15.00 11.81 -1.86
CA GLY A 194 -16.18 12.24 -1.13
C GLY A 194 -15.90 13.33 -0.11
N GLY A 195 -14.70 13.34 0.49
CA GLY A 195 -14.29 14.37 1.45
C GLY A 195 -14.04 15.76 0.85
N GLN A 196 -14.06 15.91 -0.48
CA GLN A 196 -14.04 17.21 -1.15
C GLN A 196 -15.43 17.85 -1.24
N SER A 197 -16.49 17.07 -1.02
CA SER A 197 -17.88 17.52 -1.10
C SER A 197 -18.22 18.56 -0.04
N PRO A 198 -19.05 19.57 -0.35
CA PRO A 198 -19.62 20.49 0.64
C PRO A 198 -20.39 19.77 1.76
N ASN A 199 -21.01 18.63 1.44
CA ASN A 199 -21.83 17.86 2.37
C ASN A 199 -21.04 16.77 3.09
N ALA A 200 -19.70 16.79 2.99
CA ALA A 200 -18.87 15.80 3.66
C ALA A 200 -19.00 15.94 5.20
N PRO A 201 -19.18 14.82 5.93
CA PRO A 201 -19.28 14.86 7.39
C PRO A 201 -18.01 15.44 7.99
N LEU A 202 -18.16 16.24 9.05
CA LEU A 202 -17.05 16.93 9.74
C LEU A 202 -16.18 17.78 8.78
N GLY A 203 -16.77 18.32 7.71
CA GLY A 203 -16.06 19.14 6.73
C GLY A 203 -15.03 18.37 5.88
N GLY A 204 -15.14 17.04 5.82
CA GLY A 204 -14.32 16.17 4.96
C GLY A 204 -12.81 16.40 5.10
N ILE A 205 -12.11 16.49 3.97
CA ILE A 205 -10.67 16.85 3.92
C ILE A 205 -10.44 18.38 3.95
N GLY A 206 -11.48 19.18 4.16
CA GLY A 206 -11.40 20.63 4.34
C GLY A 206 -11.38 21.46 3.06
N VAL A 207 -11.48 20.83 1.90
CA VAL A 207 -11.41 21.49 0.59
C VAL A 207 -12.52 22.52 0.39
N HIS A 208 -13.75 22.24 0.83
CA HIS A 208 -14.87 23.14 0.57
C HIS A 208 -14.65 24.56 1.12
N GLY A 209 -14.19 24.69 2.37
CA GLY A 209 -13.89 25.99 2.98
C GLY A 209 -12.75 26.72 2.25
N VAL A 210 -11.75 25.97 1.78
CA VAL A 210 -10.64 26.52 0.98
C VAL A 210 -11.14 27.07 -0.35
N VAL A 211 -12.03 26.34 -1.04
CA VAL A 211 -12.63 26.78 -2.30
C VAL A 211 -13.46 28.05 -2.11
N GLN A 212 -14.25 28.13 -1.02
CA GLN A 212 -15.00 29.34 -0.70
C GLN A 212 -14.08 30.54 -0.46
N SER A 213 -12.99 30.35 0.29
CA SER A 213 -11.99 31.39 0.58
C SER A 213 -11.27 31.86 -0.70
N LEU A 214 -10.81 30.94 -1.55
CA LEU A 214 -10.22 31.28 -2.85
C LEU A 214 -11.19 32.09 -3.70
N GLY A 215 -12.46 31.64 -3.78
CA GLY A 215 -13.50 32.34 -4.53
C GLY A 215 -13.82 33.74 -3.98
N GLY A 216 -13.65 33.97 -2.67
CA GLY A 216 -13.79 35.29 -2.05
C GLY A 216 -12.73 36.27 -2.57
N ASP A 217 -11.46 35.87 -2.53
CA ASP A 217 -10.34 36.71 -2.98
C ASP A 217 -10.34 36.94 -4.49
N MET A 218 -10.76 35.93 -5.27
CA MET A 218 -10.97 36.09 -6.71
C MET A 218 -12.03 37.17 -7.00
N ARG A 219 -13.18 37.12 -6.32
CA ARG A 219 -14.25 38.13 -6.48
C ARG A 219 -13.79 39.53 -6.08
N ALA A 220 -13.02 39.64 -4.99
CA ALA A 220 -12.45 40.91 -4.55
C ALA A 220 -11.50 41.53 -5.59
N GLN A 221 -10.84 40.68 -6.41
CA GLN A 221 -10.00 41.08 -7.54
C GLN A 221 -10.77 41.20 -8.88
N GLY A 222 -12.11 41.15 -8.85
CA GLY A 222 -12.95 41.28 -10.04
C GLY A 222 -13.01 40.02 -10.92
N ILE A 223 -12.51 38.88 -10.45
CA ILE A 223 -12.54 37.60 -11.14
C ILE A 223 -13.74 36.80 -10.64
N ASP A 224 -14.67 36.45 -11.53
CA ASP A 224 -15.84 35.64 -11.18
C ASP A 224 -15.50 34.13 -11.22
N PRO A 225 -15.43 33.44 -10.07
CA PRO A 225 -15.08 32.02 -10.01
C PRO A 225 -16.04 31.13 -10.81
N SER A 226 -17.31 31.53 -10.92
CA SER A 226 -18.33 30.74 -11.62
C SER A 226 -18.17 30.74 -13.14
N LYS A 227 -17.44 31.72 -13.68
CA LYS A 227 -17.23 31.88 -15.12
C LYS A 227 -15.88 31.36 -15.61
N VAL A 228 -14.93 31.16 -14.70
CA VAL A 228 -13.55 30.77 -15.05
C VAL A 228 -13.33 29.27 -15.06
N GLY A 229 -14.15 28.49 -14.34
CA GLY A 229 -14.15 27.03 -14.37
C GLY A 229 -14.27 26.39 -12.98
N GLU A 230 -14.21 25.07 -12.95
CA GLU A 230 -14.34 24.29 -11.72
C GLU A 230 -13.01 24.22 -10.93
N PHE A 231 -13.13 23.97 -9.64
CA PHE A 231 -11.99 23.67 -8.78
C PHE A 231 -11.46 22.27 -9.07
N SER A 232 -10.14 22.15 -9.21
CA SER A 232 -9.45 20.87 -9.32
C SER A 232 -8.39 20.75 -8.22
N LEU A 233 -8.43 19.62 -7.51
CA LEU A 233 -7.39 19.18 -6.58
C LEU A 233 -6.88 17.81 -7.00
N GLY A 234 -5.66 17.78 -7.52
CA GLY A 234 -5.02 16.59 -8.07
C GLY A 234 -4.02 16.95 -9.17
N LEU A 235 -3.23 15.97 -9.62
CA LEU A 235 -2.28 16.17 -10.71
C LEU A 235 -3.03 16.41 -12.02
N THR A 236 -3.19 17.67 -12.38
CA THR A 236 -3.91 18.11 -13.58
C THR A 236 -2.91 18.60 -14.62
N MET A 237 -2.93 18.02 -15.82
CA MET A 237 -2.10 18.49 -16.93
C MET A 237 -2.68 19.78 -17.51
N VAL A 238 -1.82 20.74 -17.83
CA VAL A 238 -2.21 22.04 -18.40
C VAL A 238 -1.36 22.35 -19.63
N ASP A 239 -2.01 22.81 -20.70
CA ASP A 239 -1.35 23.09 -21.98
C ASP A 239 -0.62 24.44 -22.00
N LYS A 240 -1.03 25.37 -21.13
CA LYS A 240 -0.46 26.70 -21.00
C LYS A 240 -0.29 27.05 -19.52
N PRO A 241 0.69 27.89 -19.17
CA PRO A 241 0.79 28.46 -17.83
C PRO A 241 -0.52 29.15 -17.45
N LEU A 242 -0.98 28.91 -16.22
CA LEU A 242 -2.21 29.47 -15.67
C LEU A 242 -2.03 30.94 -15.29
N ASP A 243 -3.12 31.70 -15.40
CA ASP A 243 -3.20 33.05 -14.86
C ASP A 243 -3.07 32.99 -13.32
N THR A 244 -2.52 34.04 -12.71
CA THR A 244 -2.30 34.08 -11.25
C THR A 244 -3.19 35.12 -10.58
N PHE A 245 -3.50 34.90 -9.31
CA PHE A 245 -4.16 35.88 -8.44
C PHE A 245 -3.59 35.79 -7.03
N VAL A 246 -3.69 36.89 -6.28
CA VAL A 246 -3.22 36.95 -4.90
C VAL A 246 -4.26 36.30 -3.99
N TRP A 247 -3.88 35.25 -3.27
CA TRP A 247 -4.72 34.66 -2.22
C TRP A 247 -4.10 34.90 -0.85
N HIS A 248 -4.85 35.52 0.06
CA HIS A 248 -4.36 35.94 1.38
C HIS A 248 -4.40 34.82 2.42
N GLY A 249 -5.05 33.70 2.09
CA GLY A 249 -5.05 32.50 2.91
C GLY A 249 -6.41 32.16 3.52
N PHE A 250 -6.42 31.03 4.21
CA PHE A 250 -7.64 30.43 4.76
C PHE A 250 -7.89 30.89 6.19
N GLY A 251 -8.98 31.64 6.38
CA GLY A 251 -9.51 31.98 7.70
C GLY A 251 -10.58 30.96 8.13
N PRO A 252 -10.25 29.96 8.97
CA PRO A 252 -11.23 28.98 9.42
C PRO A 252 -12.28 29.65 10.32
N ASP A 253 -13.54 29.26 10.16
CA ASP A 253 -14.60 29.60 11.10
C ASP A 253 -14.59 28.67 12.33
N ALA A 254 -15.37 29.02 13.35
CA ALA A 254 -15.46 28.25 14.58
C ALA A 254 -16.00 26.82 14.34
N ASP A 255 -16.93 26.67 13.39
CA ASP A 255 -17.53 25.39 13.02
C ASP A 255 -16.50 24.45 12.40
N TYR A 256 -15.63 24.97 11.52
CA TYR A 256 -14.51 24.21 10.98
C TYR A 256 -13.56 23.75 12.09
N LEU A 257 -13.18 24.64 13.03
CA LEU A 257 -12.31 24.26 14.14
C LEU A 257 -12.94 23.18 15.03
N PHE A 258 -14.23 23.29 15.33
CA PHE A 258 -14.97 22.29 16.08
C PHE A 258 -14.98 20.94 15.37
N SER A 259 -15.17 20.92 14.04
CA SER A 259 -15.16 19.68 13.26
C SER A 259 -13.79 18.98 13.28
N ARG A 260 -12.68 19.74 13.27
CA ARG A 260 -11.31 19.20 13.42
C ARG A 260 -11.04 18.66 14.81
N LEU A 261 -11.50 19.36 15.84
CA LEU A 261 -11.40 18.87 17.22
C LEU A 261 -12.21 17.58 17.40
N ALA A 262 -13.44 17.53 16.88
CA ALA A 262 -14.29 16.35 16.91
C ALA A 262 -13.60 15.15 16.23
N LEU A 263 -12.95 15.35 15.08
CA LEU A 263 -12.19 14.30 14.39
C LEU A 263 -11.06 13.73 15.27
N VAL A 264 -10.31 14.59 15.96
CA VAL A 264 -9.23 14.18 16.89
C VAL A 264 -9.80 13.42 18.09
N LEU A 265 -10.93 13.86 18.66
CA LEU A 265 -11.60 13.18 19.76
C LEU A 265 -12.13 11.80 19.35
N ILE A 266 -12.72 11.69 18.15
CA ILE A 266 -13.15 10.41 17.57
C ILE A 266 -11.95 9.47 17.40
N ALA A 267 -10.81 9.98 16.89
CA ALA A 267 -9.60 9.18 16.75
C ALA A 267 -9.09 8.67 18.12
N ALA A 268 -9.08 9.51 19.14
CA ALA A 268 -8.70 9.12 20.50
C ALA A 268 -9.64 8.06 21.09
N ALA A 269 -10.95 8.19 20.87
CA ALA A 269 -11.93 7.18 21.29
C ALA A 269 -11.73 5.85 20.54
N LEU A 270 -11.51 5.90 19.22
CA LEU A 270 -11.31 4.73 18.36
C LEU A 270 -10.12 3.87 18.78
N VAL A 271 -9.07 4.49 19.33
CA VAL A 271 -7.86 3.81 19.85
C VAL A 271 -8.13 3.03 21.13
N LEU A 272 -9.08 3.48 21.94
CA LEU A 272 -9.40 2.84 23.22
C LEU A 272 -10.40 1.69 23.06
N VAL A 273 -11.24 1.75 22.03
CA VAL A 273 -12.25 0.72 21.72
C VAL A 273 -11.65 -0.70 21.68
N PRO A 274 -10.49 -0.96 21.02
CA PRO A 274 -9.88 -2.28 21.04
C PRO A 274 -9.44 -2.80 22.41
N ALA A 275 -9.30 -1.95 23.43
CA ALA A 275 -8.94 -2.40 24.77
C ALA A 275 -9.96 -3.40 25.34
N LEU A 276 -11.19 -3.39 24.83
CA LEU A 276 -12.29 -4.29 25.22
C LEU A 276 -12.07 -5.75 24.77
N TRP A 277 -11.37 -5.98 23.66
CA TRP A 277 -11.17 -7.33 23.09
C TRP A 277 -9.71 -7.70 22.85
N PHE A 278 -8.75 -6.80 23.06
CA PHE A 278 -7.33 -7.07 22.82
C PHE A 278 -6.78 -8.09 23.84
N PRO A 279 -6.40 -9.32 23.43
CA PRO A 279 -6.01 -10.39 24.34
C PRO A 279 -4.58 -10.25 24.89
N ARG A 280 -3.84 -9.20 24.49
CA ARG A 280 -2.51 -8.81 24.99
C ARG A 280 -1.42 -9.88 24.92
N PHE A 281 -1.21 -10.46 23.74
CA PHE A 281 -0.16 -11.45 23.45
C PHE A 281 -0.10 -12.64 24.44
N ASP A 282 -1.17 -12.89 25.20
CA ASP A 282 -1.25 -13.94 26.20
C ASP A 282 -1.35 -15.32 25.49
N PRO A 283 -0.34 -16.20 25.66
CA PRO A 283 -0.37 -17.53 25.04
C PRO A 283 -1.54 -18.39 25.49
N ALA A 284 -2.08 -18.17 26.70
CA ALA A 284 -3.21 -18.93 27.24
C ALA A 284 -4.53 -18.57 26.56
N ARG A 285 -4.67 -17.32 26.10
CA ARG A 285 -5.87 -16.83 25.38
C ARG A 285 -5.79 -16.98 23.86
N GLY A 286 -4.60 -17.20 23.30
CA GLY A 286 -4.37 -17.31 21.84
C GLY A 286 -4.63 -18.70 21.24
N ARG A 287 -5.07 -19.69 22.03
CA ARG A 287 -5.15 -21.09 21.58
C ARG A 287 -6.41 -21.44 20.77
N GLU A 288 -7.40 -20.54 20.69
CA GLU A 288 -8.67 -20.77 19.98
C GLU A 288 -8.61 -20.56 18.46
N VAL A 289 -7.56 -19.93 17.90
CA VAL A 289 -7.49 -19.61 16.45
C VAL A 289 -6.38 -20.40 15.72
N ALA A 290 -5.87 -21.47 16.33
CA ALA A 290 -5.05 -22.45 15.63
C ALA A 290 -5.97 -23.42 14.87
N ASP A 291 -6.29 -23.06 13.63
CA ASP A 291 -6.77 -23.90 12.52
C ASP A 291 -7.49 -25.23 12.89
N PRO A 292 -8.83 -25.33 12.75
CA PRO A 292 -9.59 -26.56 12.97
C PRO A 292 -9.11 -27.73 12.10
N ALA A 293 -8.38 -27.45 11.00
CA ALA A 293 -7.86 -28.47 10.08
C ALA A 293 -6.73 -29.35 10.67
N ARG A 294 -6.28 -29.10 11.91
CA ARG A 294 -5.33 -29.98 12.63
C ARG A 294 -5.94 -30.81 13.75
N GLN A 295 -7.24 -30.72 13.98
CA GLN A 295 -7.94 -31.59 14.93
C GLN A 295 -8.86 -32.51 14.16
N ASN A 296 -8.29 -33.56 13.57
CA ASN A 296 -9.06 -34.74 13.23
C ASN A 296 -9.07 -35.62 14.50
N PRO A 297 -10.18 -35.72 15.26
CA PRO A 297 -10.26 -36.51 16.48
C PRO A 297 -10.59 -37.98 16.14
N ALA A 298 -9.97 -38.50 15.10
CA ALA A 298 -10.09 -39.88 14.64
C ALA A 298 -8.70 -40.53 14.60
N ASP A 299 -7.94 -40.39 15.68
CA ASP A 299 -6.93 -41.38 16.03
C ASP A 299 -6.84 -41.45 17.55
N GLY A 300 -7.68 -42.32 18.11
CA GLY A 300 -7.72 -42.60 19.53
C GLY A 300 -6.47 -43.37 19.93
N SER A 301 -5.37 -42.66 20.18
CA SER A 301 -4.32 -42.99 21.17
C SER A 301 -3.08 -42.13 20.96
N ARG A 302 -2.84 -41.16 21.86
CA ARG A 302 -1.60 -41.04 22.66
C ARG A 302 -1.38 -39.63 23.22
N ALA A 303 -1.01 -39.64 24.50
CA ALA A 303 -0.06 -38.79 25.19
C ALA A 303 -0.40 -37.30 25.39
N PHE A 304 -0.50 -36.94 26.67
CA PHE A 304 -0.36 -35.60 27.21
C PHE A 304 0.81 -34.84 26.56
N PRO A 305 0.71 -33.51 26.39
CA PRO A 305 1.81 -32.71 25.87
C PRO A 305 2.96 -32.76 26.87
N VAL A 306 4.02 -33.47 26.49
CA VAL A 306 5.28 -33.51 27.21
C VAL A 306 5.77 -32.06 27.34
N THR A 307 5.89 -31.60 28.59
CA THR A 307 6.66 -30.42 28.98
C THR A 307 7.95 -30.41 28.16
N PRO A 308 8.37 -29.29 27.51
CA PRO A 308 9.62 -29.32 26.77
C PRO A 308 10.71 -29.69 27.76
N ALA A 309 11.19 -30.92 27.65
CA ALA A 309 12.38 -31.33 28.36
C ALA A 309 13.42 -30.29 27.95
N VAL A 310 13.98 -29.62 28.95
CA VAL A 310 15.24 -28.92 28.80
C VAL A 310 16.11 -29.88 28.00
N VAL A 311 16.41 -29.53 26.76
CA VAL A 311 17.44 -30.21 25.99
C VAL A 311 18.71 -29.87 26.75
N LEU A 312 18.99 -30.67 27.78
CA LEU A 312 20.34 -30.85 28.26
C LEU A 312 21.11 -31.14 26.98
N TYR A 313 22.05 -30.24 26.67
CA TYR A 313 23.02 -30.49 25.64
C TYR A 313 23.64 -31.82 25.98
N GLU A 314 23.18 -32.90 25.33
CA GLU A 314 23.96 -34.12 25.27
C GLU A 314 25.30 -33.66 24.72
N GLU A 315 26.34 -33.79 25.53
CA GLU A 315 27.72 -33.84 25.07
C GLU A 315 27.72 -34.53 23.70
N PRO A 316 28.34 -33.94 22.66
CA PRO A 316 28.23 -34.44 21.29
C PRO A 316 28.74 -35.87 21.23
N GLY A 317 27.83 -36.80 21.48
CA GLY A 317 28.09 -38.21 21.59
C GLY A 317 28.32 -38.70 20.19
N ALA A 318 29.58 -38.64 19.76
CA ALA A 318 30.16 -39.22 18.56
C ALA A 318 29.10 -39.62 17.52
N ALA A 319 28.38 -38.64 16.98
CA ALA A 319 27.57 -38.85 15.79
C ALA A 319 28.57 -39.25 14.74
N ARG A 320 28.67 -40.56 14.46
CA ARG A 320 29.69 -41.16 13.59
C ARG A 320 29.70 -40.37 12.28
N ALA A 321 30.72 -39.56 12.08
CA ALA A 321 30.99 -38.87 10.82
C ALA A 321 31.04 -39.89 9.65
N ASP A 322 31.37 -41.15 9.95
CA ASP A 322 31.38 -42.29 9.04
C ASP A 322 30.02 -42.60 8.41
N ALA A 323 28.90 -42.23 9.04
CA ALA A 323 27.56 -42.50 8.48
C ALA A 323 27.28 -41.71 7.19
N PHE A 324 28.02 -40.60 6.97
CA PHE A 324 27.89 -39.75 5.78
C PHE A 324 29.15 -39.75 4.90
N ALA A 325 30.14 -40.61 5.18
CA ALA A 325 31.43 -40.65 4.48
C ALA A 325 31.38 -41.35 3.09
N GLY A 326 30.22 -41.92 2.70
CA GLY A 326 30.05 -42.60 1.41
C GLY A 326 29.54 -41.68 0.31
N VAL A 327 30.08 -41.83 -0.91
CA VAL A 327 29.47 -41.25 -2.13
C VAL A 327 28.01 -41.73 -2.20
N PRO A 328 27.02 -40.84 -2.39
CA PRO A 328 25.61 -41.22 -2.45
C PRO A 328 25.40 -42.33 -3.48
N LYS A 329 25.05 -43.54 -3.01
CA LYS A 329 24.85 -44.73 -3.87
C LYS A 329 23.54 -44.67 -4.67
N THR A 330 22.70 -43.67 -4.44
CA THR A 330 21.48 -43.44 -5.19
C THR A 330 21.80 -42.88 -6.57
N PRO A 331 21.44 -43.57 -7.67
CA PRO A 331 21.66 -43.05 -9.01
C PRO A 331 20.90 -41.71 -9.19
N VAL A 332 21.61 -40.67 -9.62
CA VAL A 332 21.03 -39.35 -9.87
C VAL A 332 20.10 -39.44 -11.09
N LYS A 333 18.82 -39.66 -10.86
CA LYS A 333 17.80 -39.55 -11.92
C LYS A 333 17.62 -38.07 -12.26
N ARG A 334 18.16 -37.64 -13.40
CA ARG A 334 17.90 -36.31 -13.98
C ARG A 334 16.44 -36.25 -14.49
N GLY A 335 15.49 -36.02 -13.59
CA GLY A 335 14.09 -35.80 -13.95
C GLY A 335 13.84 -34.39 -14.49
N ASN A 336 12.65 -34.17 -15.05
CA ASN A 336 12.20 -32.85 -15.52
C ASN A 336 11.83 -31.95 -14.31
N ALA A 337 12.85 -31.53 -13.56
CA ALA A 337 12.71 -30.83 -12.28
C ALA A 337 11.94 -29.51 -12.43
N THR A 338 12.00 -28.85 -13.59
CA THR A 338 11.35 -27.55 -13.84
C THR A 338 9.83 -27.64 -13.78
N LEU A 339 9.22 -28.65 -14.41
CA LEU A 339 7.75 -28.83 -14.39
C LEU A 339 7.26 -29.23 -13.00
N ARG A 340 7.99 -30.12 -12.32
CA ARG A 340 7.67 -30.49 -10.92
C ARG A 340 7.76 -29.30 -9.98
N LEU A 341 8.76 -28.44 -10.19
CA LEU A 341 8.95 -27.26 -9.38
C LEU A 341 7.86 -26.21 -9.67
N LEU A 342 7.51 -26.00 -10.95
CA LEU A 342 6.37 -25.16 -11.33
C LEU A 342 5.07 -25.64 -10.72
N PHE A 343 4.77 -26.95 -10.80
CA PHE A 343 3.57 -27.52 -10.18
C PHE A 343 3.57 -27.34 -8.66
N GLY A 344 4.74 -27.50 -8.03
CA GLY A 344 4.93 -27.22 -6.61
C GLY A 344 4.63 -25.75 -6.26
N GLU A 345 5.20 -24.80 -7.00
CA GLU A 345 4.96 -23.37 -6.79
C GLU A 345 3.51 -22.98 -7.03
N VAL A 346 2.86 -23.50 -8.08
CA VAL A 346 1.41 -23.29 -8.32
C VAL A 346 0.60 -23.83 -7.16
N ARG A 347 0.88 -25.06 -6.70
CA ARG A 347 0.18 -25.66 -5.56
C ARG A 347 0.36 -24.82 -4.30
N ILE A 348 1.57 -24.36 -4.01
CA ILE A 348 1.88 -23.53 -2.84
C ILE A 348 1.13 -22.19 -2.90
N LEU A 349 1.05 -21.60 -4.10
CA LEU A 349 0.40 -20.30 -4.33
C LEU A 349 -1.11 -20.37 -4.10
N ILE A 350 -1.77 -21.43 -4.59
CA ILE A 350 -3.22 -21.63 -4.45
C ILE A 350 -3.62 -22.36 -3.15
N GLN A 351 -2.66 -22.89 -2.40
CA GLN A 351 -2.95 -23.55 -1.13
C GLN A 351 -3.56 -22.55 -0.14
N GLY A 352 -4.70 -22.94 0.44
CA GLY A 352 -5.48 -22.11 1.35
C GLY A 352 -6.51 -21.20 0.66
N VAL A 353 -6.62 -21.23 -0.67
CA VAL A 353 -7.65 -20.49 -1.41
C VAL A 353 -8.99 -21.24 -1.31
N PRO A 354 -10.05 -20.62 -0.78
CA PRO A 354 -11.36 -21.27 -0.60
C PRO A 354 -12.09 -21.45 -1.93
N LEU A 355 -12.99 -22.44 -2.02
CA LEU A 355 -13.71 -22.78 -3.26
C LEU A 355 -14.56 -21.63 -3.82
N TRP A 356 -15.14 -20.78 -2.95
CA TRP A 356 -15.92 -19.62 -3.40
C TRP A 356 -15.07 -18.62 -4.19
N TRP A 357 -13.76 -18.55 -3.93
CA TRP A 357 -12.85 -17.67 -4.67
C TRP A 357 -12.76 -18.08 -6.14
N TRP A 358 -12.70 -19.40 -6.40
CA TRP A 358 -12.78 -19.96 -7.75
C TRP A 358 -14.17 -19.78 -8.37
N GLY A 359 -15.23 -19.86 -7.56
CA GLY A 359 -16.58 -19.47 -7.98
C GLY A 359 -16.65 -18.04 -8.52
N GLY A 360 -15.93 -17.10 -7.89
CA GLY A 360 -15.79 -15.73 -8.39
C GLY A 360 -15.08 -15.64 -9.74
N VAL A 361 -13.98 -16.37 -9.93
CA VAL A 361 -13.29 -16.45 -11.24
C VAL A 361 -14.21 -17.00 -12.32
N LEU A 362 -14.94 -18.08 -12.02
CA LEU A 362 -15.90 -18.68 -12.94
C LEU A 362 -17.04 -17.71 -13.28
N ALA A 363 -17.59 -17.01 -12.29
CA ALA A 363 -18.65 -16.03 -12.49
C ALA A 363 -18.19 -14.87 -13.38
N LEU A 364 -17.01 -14.28 -13.12
CA LEU A 364 -16.44 -13.23 -13.97
C LEU A 364 -16.18 -13.74 -15.39
N ALA A 365 -15.72 -14.99 -15.53
CA ALA A 365 -15.51 -15.59 -16.84
C ALA A 365 -16.81 -15.80 -17.61
N ALA A 366 -17.88 -16.25 -16.94
CA ALA A 366 -19.19 -16.43 -17.53
C ALA A 366 -19.83 -15.10 -17.94
N ILE A 367 -19.81 -14.09 -17.06
CA ILE A 367 -20.34 -12.75 -17.33
C ILE A 367 -19.60 -12.10 -18.52
N SER A 368 -18.30 -12.36 -18.66
CA SER A 368 -17.51 -11.89 -19.82
C SER A 368 -18.04 -12.39 -21.16
N GLN A 369 -18.68 -13.56 -21.20
CA GLN A 369 -19.27 -14.08 -22.44
C GLN A 369 -20.65 -13.47 -22.75
N MET A 370 -21.32 -12.90 -21.74
CA MET A 370 -22.66 -12.32 -21.88
C MET A 370 -22.64 -10.86 -22.39
N ILE A 371 -21.48 -10.20 -22.37
CA ILE A 371 -21.34 -8.79 -22.78
C ILE A 371 -20.99 -8.69 -24.26
N THR A 372 -21.88 -8.05 -25.03
CA THR A 372 -21.83 -8.00 -26.50
C THR A 372 -20.63 -7.22 -27.06
N PRO A 373 -20.18 -6.08 -26.49
CA PRO A 373 -18.92 -5.47 -26.93
C PRO A 373 -17.69 -5.99 -26.16
N ALA A 374 -16.69 -6.52 -26.89
CA ALA A 374 -15.40 -6.93 -26.31
C ALA A 374 -14.66 -5.76 -25.62
N THR A 375 -14.87 -4.53 -26.09
CA THR A 375 -14.36 -3.31 -25.46
C THR A 375 -14.93 -3.08 -24.05
N GLY A 376 -16.23 -3.37 -23.85
CA GLY A 376 -16.85 -3.29 -22.52
C GLY A 376 -16.27 -4.32 -21.54
N VAL A 377 -15.94 -5.52 -22.04
CA VAL A 377 -15.29 -6.56 -21.25
C VAL A 377 -13.87 -6.18 -20.85
N ALA A 378 -13.08 -5.63 -21.78
CA ALA A 378 -11.74 -5.11 -21.48
C ALA A 378 -11.78 -3.93 -20.50
N ARG A 379 -12.77 -3.04 -20.61
CA ARG A 379 -12.89 -1.84 -19.77
C ARG A 379 -13.27 -2.14 -18.32
N PHE A 380 -14.19 -3.08 -18.09
CA PHE A 380 -14.77 -3.32 -16.77
C PHE A 380 -14.39 -4.67 -16.18
N LEU A 381 -14.59 -5.76 -16.93
CA LEU A 381 -14.40 -7.10 -16.37
C LEU A 381 -12.94 -7.50 -16.25
N LEU A 382 -12.06 -7.05 -17.15
CA LEU A 382 -10.63 -7.32 -17.03
C LEU A 382 -10.04 -6.70 -15.74
N PRO A 383 -10.28 -5.42 -15.42
CA PRO A 383 -9.91 -4.87 -14.11
C PRO A 383 -10.50 -5.64 -12.93
N MET A 384 -11.78 -6.04 -12.98
CA MET A 384 -12.40 -6.83 -11.91
C MET A 384 -11.74 -8.22 -11.75
N SER A 385 -11.44 -8.90 -12.84
CA SER A 385 -10.69 -10.17 -12.85
C SER A 385 -9.31 -10.05 -12.24
N TRP A 386 -8.62 -8.93 -12.48
CA TRP A 386 -7.25 -8.70 -12.02
C TRP A 386 -7.14 -7.91 -10.72
N ILE A 387 -8.23 -7.51 -10.06
CA ILE A 387 -8.16 -7.14 -8.62
C ILE A 387 -8.40 -8.36 -7.72
N TRP A 388 -9.15 -9.35 -8.21
CA TRP A 388 -9.56 -10.54 -7.45
C TRP A 388 -8.40 -11.38 -6.84
N PRO A 389 -7.30 -11.68 -7.55
CA PRO A 389 -6.15 -12.44 -7.01
C PRO A 389 -5.10 -11.57 -6.30
N VAL A 390 -5.36 -10.28 -6.03
CA VAL A 390 -4.34 -9.35 -5.49
C VAL A 390 -3.66 -9.86 -4.21
N LEU A 391 -4.42 -10.50 -3.31
CA LEU A 391 -3.87 -11.08 -2.07
C LEU A 391 -2.96 -12.28 -2.33
N ILE A 392 -3.26 -13.06 -3.38
CA ILE A 392 -2.45 -14.22 -3.76
C ILE A 392 -1.14 -13.76 -4.39
N TRP A 393 -1.19 -12.80 -5.32
CA TRP A 393 0.00 -12.24 -5.93
C TRP A 393 0.92 -11.56 -4.92
N SER A 394 0.36 -10.93 -3.89
CA SER A 394 1.15 -10.26 -2.85
C SER A 394 2.07 -11.19 -2.05
N ARG A 395 1.87 -12.51 -2.14
CA ARG A 395 2.74 -13.55 -1.54
C ARG A 395 3.99 -13.85 -2.38
N LEU A 396 3.98 -13.48 -3.67
CA LEU A 396 5.13 -13.66 -4.56
C LEU A 396 6.32 -12.86 -4.03
N GLY A 397 7.48 -13.50 -3.91
CA GLY A 397 8.69 -12.89 -3.39
C GLY A 397 8.79 -12.82 -1.87
N THR A 398 7.66 -12.89 -1.13
CA THR A 398 7.62 -12.68 0.32
C THR A 398 7.47 -13.98 1.12
N GLN A 399 6.76 -14.98 0.57
CA GLN A 399 6.37 -16.19 1.29
C GLN A 399 7.54 -16.94 1.94
N ARG A 400 8.70 -16.95 1.28
CA ARG A 400 9.92 -17.61 1.78
C ARG A 400 10.45 -16.97 3.07
N HIS A 401 10.38 -15.64 3.11
CA HIS A 401 10.81 -14.85 4.25
C HIS A 401 9.81 -15.01 5.40
N GLU A 402 8.51 -14.87 5.11
CA GLU A 402 7.44 -15.00 6.10
C GLU A 402 7.39 -16.41 6.72
N SER A 403 7.69 -17.45 5.94
CA SER A 403 7.73 -18.83 6.43
C SER A 403 9.05 -19.21 7.09
N GLY A 404 10.04 -18.30 7.16
CA GLY A 404 11.35 -18.56 7.77
C GLY A 404 12.21 -19.61 7.05
N VAL A 405 11.88 -19.97 5.80
CA VAL A 405 12.58 -21.01 5.03
C VAL A 405 13.64 -20.46 4.08
N GLU A 406 13.88 -19.14 4.09
CA GLU A 406 14.82 -18.45 3.19
C GLU A 406 16.24 -19.04 3.28
N ALA A 407 16.72 -19.37 4.49
CA ALA A 407 18.03 -19.99 4.72
C ALA A 407 18.14 -21.39 4.10
N ILE A 408 17.13 -22.23 4.29
CA ILE A 408 17.07 -23.60 3.73
C ILE A 408 17.05 -23.53 2.18
N LEU A 409 16.25 -22.61 1.65
CA LEU A 409 16.14 -22.37 0.22
C LEU A 409 17.35 -21.65 -0.39
N GLY A 410 18.21 -21.05 0.44
CA GLY A 410 19.47 -20.41 0.05
C GLY A 410 20.48 -21.42 -0.48
N ALA A 411 20.61 -22.56 0.22
CA ALA A 411 21.49 -23.68 -0.11
C ALA A 411 21.08 -24.44 -1.40
N TYR A 412 19.91 -24.12 -1.97
CA TYR A 412 19.41 -24.80 -3.16
C TYR A 412 20.18 -24.37 -4.43
N PRO A 413 20.82 -25.31 -5.17
CA PRO A 413 21.73 -24.99 -6.27
C PRO A 413 21.02 -24.41 -7.52
N THR A 414 19.70 -24.56 -7.64
CA THR A 414 18.92 -24.10 -8.80
C THR A 414 17.98 -22.95 -8.48
N ALA A 415 18.45 -21.97 -7.72
CA ALA A 415 17.66 -20.83 -7.28
C ALA A 415 17.06 -19.98 -8.42
N ARG A 416 17.79 -19.80 -9.52
CA ARG A 416 17.26 -19.10 -10.71
C ARG A 416 16.06 -19.82 -11.30
N ARG A 417 16.11 -21.16 -11.36
CA ARG A 417 14.98 -21.98 -11.83
C ARG A 417 13.79 -21.89 -10.88
N ARG A 418 14.04 -21.84 -9.57
CA ARG A 418 12.98 -21.63 -8.58
C ARG A 418 12.29 -20.28 -8.76
N ILE A 419 13.05 -19.19 -8.89
CA ILE A 419 12.51 -17.85 -9.13
C ILE A 419 11.69 -17.83 -10.44
N ALA A 420 12.18 -18.46 -11.50
CA ALA A 420 11.45 -18.56 -12.76
C ALA A 420 10.14 -19.34 -12.61
N SER A 421 10.11 -20.43 -11.83
CA SER A 421 8.89 -21.19 -11.58
C SER A 421 7.90 -20.46 -10.66
N GLU A 422 8.38 -19.72 -9.65
CA GLU A 422 7.55 -18.86 -8.80
C GLU A 422 6.89 -17.75 -9.63
N TRP A 423 7.66 -17.10 -10.51
CA TRP A 423 7.17 -16.13 -11.48
C TRP A 423 6.14 -16.75 -12.43
N ALA A 424 6.46 -17.90 -13.04
CA ALA A 424 5.57 -18.59 -13.96
C ALA A 424 4.27 -19.05 -13.29
N ALA A 425 4.31 -19.47 -12.02
CA ALA A 425 3.11 -19.77 -11.24
C ALA A 425 2.21 -18.53 -11.09
N GLY A 426 2.79 -17.36 -10.83
CA GLY A 426 2.08 -16.08 -10.80
C GLY A 426 1.48 -15.70 -12.16
N VAL A 427 2.23 -15.90 -13.26
CA VAL A 427 1.74 -15.68 -14.63
C VAL A 427 0.56 -16.58 -14.96
N LEU A 428 0.67 -17.88 -14.64
CA LEU A 428 -0.42 -18.85 -14.85
C LEU A 428 -1.67 -18.46 -14.07
N LEU A 429 -1.54 -18.09 -12.79
CA LEU A 429 -2.67 -17.64 -11.99
C LEU A 429 -3.32 -16.38 -12.58
N THR A 430 -2.52 -15.43 -13.08
CA THR A 430 -3.01 -14.19 -13.70
C THR A 430 -3.76 -14.46 -14.99
N ALA A 431 -3.22 -15.36 -15.82
CA ALA A 431 -3.87 -15.82 -17.03
C ALA A 431 -5.21 -16.50 -16.74
N VAL A 432 -5.26 -17.38 -15.73
CA VAL A 432 -6.51 -18.05 -15.31
C VAL A 432 -7.53 -17.05 -14.77
N ALA A 433 -7.12 -16.11 -13.92
CA ALA A 433 -8.02 -15.10 -13.37
C ALA A 433 -8.63 -14.19 -14.45
N GLY A 434 -7.85 -13.90 -15.51
CA GLY A 434 -8.26 -13.07 -16.65
C GLY A 434 -8.75 -13.85 -17.87
N ILE A 435 -9.02 -15.15 -17.76
CA ILE A 435 -9.28 -16.00 -18.94
C ILE A 435 -10.60 -15.66 -19.65
N GLY A 436 -11.63 -15.26 -18.89
CA GLY A 436 -12.91 -14.85 -19.45
C GLY A 436 -12.81 -13.69 -20.43
N PRO A 437 -12.26 -12.54 -19.99
CA PRO A 437 -11.94 -11.42 -20.87
C PRO A 437 -11.07 -11.81 -22.07
N ALA A 438 -10.05 -12.65 -21.86
CA ALA A 438 -9.17 -13.10 -22.95
C ALA A 438 -9.91 -13.89 -24.03
N VAL A 439 -10.76 -14.85 -23.64
CA VAL A 439 -11.59 -15.63 -24.56
C VAL A 439 -12.57 -14.72 -25.31
N ARG A 440 -13.15 -13.72 -24.63
CA ARG A 440 -14.05 -12.77 -25.30
C ARG A 440 -13.32 -11.89 -26.31
N MET A 441 -12.13 -11.39 -25.98
CA MET A 441 -11.30 -10.64 -26.93
C MET A 441 -10.88 -11.49 -28.12
N ALA A 442 -10.52 -12.76 -27.90
CA ALA A 442 -10.17 -13.69 -28.97
C ALA A 442 -11.36 -13.97 -29.91
N THR A 443 -12.56 -14.21 -29.37
CA THR A 443 -13.78 -14.43 -30.18
C THR A 443 -14.27 -13.15 -30.87
N GLY A 444 -13.96 -11.98 -30.31
CA GLY A 444 -14.20 -10.67 -30.92
C GLY A 444 -13.10 -10.18 -31.87
N SER A 445 -12.09 -11.01 -32.18
CA SER A 445 -10.95 -10.67 -33.04
C SER A 445 -10.12 -9.46 -32.59
N ASP A 446 -10.13 -9.13 -31.30
CA ASP A 446 -9.33 -8.05 -30.70
C ASP A 446 -7.92 -8.54 -30.35
N THR A 447 -7.11 -8.75 -31.39
CA THR A 447 -5.74 -9.28 -31.26
C THR A 447 -4.82 -8.32 -30.50
N THR A 448 -4.98 -7.01 -30.69
CA THR A 448 -4.20 -6.00 -29.99
C THR A 448 -4.54 -5.94 -28.51
N GLY A 449 -5.82 -6.05 -28.15
CA GLY A 449 -6.26 -6.20 -26.76
C GLY A 449 -5.74 -7.47 -26.11
N LEU A 450 -5.80 -8.60 -26.82
CA LEU A 450 -5.26 -9.87 -26.33
C LEU A 450 -3.74 -9.81 -26.11
N PHE A 451 -3.01 -9.09 -26.95
CA PHE A 451 -1.58 -8.86 -26.76
C PHE A 451 -1.29 -8.02 -25.51
N HIS A 452 -2.05 -6.95 -25.25
CA HIS A 452 -1.90 -6.16 -24.02
C HIS A 452 -2.31 -6.96 -22.78
N TRP A 453 -3.33 -7.81 -22.90
CA TRP A 453 -3.69 -8.77 -21.85
C TRP A 453 -2.52 -9.71 -21.53
N PHE A 454 -1.84 -10.22 -22.54
CA PHE A 454 -0.66 -11.07 -22.33
C PHE A 454 0.46 -10.31 -21.63
N LEU A 455 0.75 -9.07 -22.05
CA LEU A 455 1.76 -8.23 -21.41
C LEU A 455 1.40 -7.89 -19.96
N GLY A 456 0.13 -7.57 -19.68
CA GLY A 456 -0.37 -7.37 -18.32
C GLY A 456 -0.21 -8.62 -17.44
N ALA A 457 -0.47 -9.81 -18.01
CA ALA A 457 -0.28 -11.08 -17.32
C ALA A 457 1.19 -11.40 -16.97
N LEU A 458 2.15 -10.83 -17.71
CA LEU A 458 3.58 -10.88 -17.36
C LEU A 458 3.97 -9.76 -16.39
N PHE A 459 3.40 -8.57 -16.55
CA PHE A 459 3.73 -7.39 -15.76
C PHE A 459 3.33 -7.55 -14.29
N ILE A 460 2.09 -7.97 -14.00
CA ILE A 460 1.56 -8.00 -12.62
C ILE A 460 2.40 -8.93 -11.70
N PRO A 461 2.69 -10.19 -12.07
CA PRO A 461 3.50 -11.05 -11.23
C PRO A 461 4.95 -10.57 -11.10
N SER A 462 5.49 -9.92 -12.13
CA SER A 462 6.84 -9.34 -12.09
C SER A 462 6.92 -8.17 -11.11
N PHE A 463 5.87 -7.33 -11.11
CA PHE A 463 5.71 -6.22 -10.17
C PHE A 463 5.54 -6.71 -8.73
N ALA A 464 4.71 -7.74 -8.52
CA ALA A 464 4.57 -8.38 -7.21
C ALA A 464 5.90 -8.97 -6.71
N LEU A 465 6.59 -9.70 -7.57
CA LEU A 465 7.83 -10.40 -7.24
C LEU A 465 8.94 -9.42 -6.87
N VAL A 466 9.14 -8.33 -7.62
CA VAL A 466 10.19 -7.33 -7.33
C VAL A 466 9.92 -6.57 -6.04
N LEU A 467 8.67 -6.14 -5.81
CA LEU A 467 8.31 -5.46 -4.57
C LEU A 467 8.42 -6.40 -3.37
N GLY A 468 7.99 -7.65 -3.52
CA GLY A 468 8.11 -8.68 -2.50
C GLY A 468 9.56 -9.02 -2.16
N THR A 469 10.43 -9.19 -3.16
CA THR A 469 11.84 -9.54 -2.92
C THR A 469 12.62 -8.41 -2.27
N LEU A 470 12.38 -7.16 -2.68
CA LEU A 470 13.09 -5.99 -2.13
C LEU A 470 12.58 -5.63 -0.72
N SER A 471 11.27 -5.60 -0.51
CA SER A 471 10.68 -5.12 0.75
C SER A 471 10.51 -6.20 1.81
N ARG A 472 10.49 -7.48 1.42
CA ARG A 472 10.17 -8.63 2.29
C ARG A 472 8.81 -8.50 2.99
N THR A 473 7.87 -7.76 2.39
CA THR A 473 6.51 -7.63 2.90
C THR A 473 5.49 -7.65 1.76
N HIS A 474 4.36 -8.32 1.96
CA HIS A 474 3.25 -8.34 1.00
C HIS A 474 2.57 -6.97 0.86
N ARG A 475 2.78 -6.07 1.82
CA ARG A 475 2.04 -4.80 1.92
C ARG A 475 2.44 -3.79 0.87
N LEU A 476 3.71 -3.78 0.44
CA LEU A 476 4.19 -2.83 -0.56
C LEU A 476 3.53 -3.05 -1.92
N PHE A 477 3.39 -4.32 -2.34
CA PHE A 477 2.66 -4.65 -3.55
C PHE A 477 1.18 -4.26 -3.45
N GLN A 478 0.52 -4.58 -2.33
CA GLN A 478 -0.89 -4.20 -2.12
C GLN A 478 -1.08 -2.67 -2.16
N ALA A 479 -0.17 -1.91 -1.55
CA ALA A 479 -0.21 -0.45 -1.55
C ALA A 479 0.07 0.18 -2.92
N ALA A 480 0.96 -0.41 -3.72
CA ALA A 480 1.38 0.15 -5.01
C ALA A 480 0.49 -0.31 -6.18
N TYR A 481 -0.01 -1.54 -6.15
CA TYR A 481 -0.85 -2.10 -7.21
C TYR A 481 -2.25 -1.46 -7.24
N LEU A 482 -2.84 -1.16 -6.08
CA LEU A 482 -4.20 -0.62 -6.02
C LEU A 482 -4.34 0.76 -6.68
N PRO A 483 -3.44 1.75 -6.45
CA PRO A 483 -3.45 3.01 -7.19
C PRO A 483 -3.25 2.83 -8.70
N LEU A 484 -2.36 1.92 -9.12
CA LEU A 484 -2.14 1.62 -10.53
C LEU A 484 -3.42 1.06 -11.18
N TRP A 485 -4.03 0.06 -10.53
CA TRP A 485 -5.30 -0.53 -10.95
C TRP A 485 -6.43 0.50 -11.00
N TYR A 486 -6.56 1.33 -9.96
CA TYR A 486 -7.59 2.35 -9.87
C TYR A 486 -7.40 3.44 -10.94
N GLY A 487 -6.16 3.85 -11.22
CA GLY A 487 -5.85 4.77 -12.30
C GLY A 487 -6.35 4.26 -13.65
N THR A 488 -6.09 2.99 -13.95
CA THR A 488 -6.63 2.33 -15.16
C THR A 488 -8.15 2.37 -15.20
N VAL A 489 -8.82 2.00 -14.11
CA VAL A 489 -10.29 2.02 -14.00
C VAL A 489 -10.86 3.42 -14.21
N ASN A 490 -10.22 4.47 -13.69
CA ASN A 490 -10.67 5.86 -13.85
C ASN A 490 -10.32 6.48 -15.21
N GLY A 491 -9.64 5.73 -16.08
CA GLY A 491 -9.35 6.20 -17.43
C GLY A 491 -8.05 6.96 -17.58
N ILE A 492 -7.13 6.84 -16.62
CA ILE A 492 -5.80 7.43 -16.73
C ILE A 492 -4.96 6.57 -17.67
N THR A 493 -4.93 6.96 -18.94
CA THR A 493 -4.28 6.24 -20.03
C THR A 493 -2.82 5.83 -19.75
N PRO A 494 -1.94 6.70 -19.21
CA PRO A 494 -0.55 6.31 -18.90
C PRO A 494 -0.42 5.20 -17.85
N LEU A 495 -1.45 4.93 -17.05
CA LEU A 495 -1.45 3.88 -16.02
C LEU A 495 -2.04 2.56 -16.51
N ASP A 496 -2.63 2.52 -17.71
CA ASP A 496 -3.25 1.32 -18.26
C ASP A 496 -2.20 0.32 -18.77
N PHE A 497 -1.78 -0.57 -17.88
CA PHE A 497 -0.92 -1.72 -18.19
C PHE A 497 -1.71 -2.94 -18.70
N MET A 498 -3.05 -2.87 -18.74
CA MET A 498 -3.94 -3.99 -19.06
C MET A 498 -4.42 -3.95 -20.51
N GLY A 499 -4.38 -2.77 -21.15
CA GLY A 499 -5.03 -2.50 -22.44
C GLY A 499 -6.55 -2.36 -22.31
N ALA A 500 -7.03 -1.94 -21.13
CA ALA A 500 -8.45 -1.77 -20.82
C ALA A 500 -9.05 -0.52 -21.49
N LEU A 501 -8.23 0.51 -21.73
CA LEU A 501 -8.62 1.77 -22.35
C LEU A 501 -8.38 1.73 -23.85
N ARG A 502 -9.36 2.23 -24.62
CA ARG A 502 -9.30 2.27 -26.08
C ARG A 502 -9.28 3.70 -26.59
N GLY A 503 -8.42 3.94 -27.57
CA GLY A 503 -8.34 5.22 -28.28
C GLY A 503 -9.42 5.34 -29.35
N PRO A 504 -9.44 6.48 -30.08
CA PRO A 504 -10.39 6.72 -31.18
C PRO A 504 -10.34 5.62 -32.26
N ASP A 505 -9.16 5.05 -32.50
CA ASP A 505 -8.93 4.00 -33.50
C ASP A 505 -9.33 2.59 -33.01
N GLY A 506 -9.90 2.48 -31.80
CA GLY A 506 -10.27 1.20 -31.17
C GLY A 506 -9.09 0.38 -30.62
N ALA A 507 -7.85 0.83 -30.87
CA ALA A 507 -6.65 0.22 -30.31
C ALA A 507 -6.47 0.55 -28.81
N PRO A 508 -5.78 -0.31 -28.03
CA PRO A 508 -5.36 0.00 -26.67
C PRO A 508 -4.58 1.31 -26.62
N ALA A 509 -5.06 2.27 -25.83
CA ALA A 509 -4.43 3.57 -25.66
C ALA A 509 -3.39 3.59 -24.54
N GLY A 510 -3.33 2.52 -23.74
CA GLY A 510 -2.52 2.43 -22.53
C GLY A 510 -1.00 2.45 -22.73
N MET A 511 -0.27 1.92 -21.75
CA MET A 511 1.18 1.82 -21.82
C MET A 511 1.63 1.09 -23.09
N SER A 512 2.65 1.64 -23.76
CA SER A 512 3.15 1.02 -24.98
C SER A 512 3.70 -0.39 -24.70
N PRO A 513 3.56 -1.34 -25.64
CA PRO A 513 4.09 -2.69 -25.47
C PRO A 513 5.59 -2.74 -25.12
N GLY A 514 6.39 -1.85 -25.73
CA GLY A 514 7.82 -1.75 -25.46
C GLY A 514 8.11 -1.35 -24.01
N LEU A 515 7.33 -0.43 -23.44
CA LEU A 515 7.46 -0.02 -22.04
C LEU A 515 7.09 -1.17 -21.09
N LEU A 516 6.02 -1.92 -21.39
CA LEU A 516 5.61 -3.09 -20.57
C LEU A 516 6.64 -4.21 -20.63
N ILE A 517 7.18 -4.53 -21.81
CA ILE A 517 8.23 -5.54 -21.96
C ILE A 517 9.50 -5.09 -21.24
N GLY A 518 9.93 -3.84 -21.47
CA GLY A 518 11.13 -3.27 -20.86
C GLY A 518 11.04 -3.24 -19.34
N SER A 519 9.94 -2.71 -18.78
CA SER A 519 9.71 -2.70 -17.33
C SER A 519 9.66 -4.10 -16.73
N THR A 520 8.98 -5.05 -17.39
CA THR A 520 8.94 -6.46 -16.97
C THR A 520 10.34 -7.08 -16.92
N ALA A 521 11.14 -6.88 -17.96
CA ALA A 521 12.51 -7.40 -18.03
C ALA A 521 13.40 -6.78 -16.94
N VAL A 522 13.31 -5.47 -16.71
CA VAL A 522 14.05 -4.76 -15.66
C VAL A 522 13.66 -5.26 -14.27
N MET A 523 12.36 -5.42 -13.99
CA MET A 523 11.88 -5.95 -12.70
C MET A 523 12.44 -7.36 -12.42
N LEU A 524 12.42 -8.25 -13.41
CA LEU A 524 12.99 -9.59 -13.28
C LEU A 524 14.50 -9.57 -13.12
N ALA A 525 15.22 -8.68 -13.82
CA ALA A 525 16.66 -8.50 -13.65
C ALA A 525 17.00 -8.05 -12.22
N ILE A 526 16.24 -7.10 -11.65
CA ILE A 526 16.40 -6.66 -10.25
C ILE A 526 16.17 -7.82 -9.28
N VAL A 527 15.15 -8.66 -9.51
CA VAL A 527 14.89 -9.85 -8.68
C VAL A 527 16.08 -10.80 -8.71
N VAL A 528 16.65 -11.08 -9.88
CA VAL A 528 17.81 -11.98 -10.00
C VAL A 528 19.05 -11.36 -9.35
N ALA A 529 19.32 -10.08 -9.59
CA ALA A 529 20.48 -9.37 -9.07
C ALA A 529 20.44 -9.25 -7.53
N SER A 530 19.28 -8.87 -6.96
CA SER A 530 19.10 -8.77 -5.51
C SER A 530 19.28 -10.10 -4.80
N ASN A 531 18.77 -11.19 -5.38
CA ASN A 531 18.98 -12.54 -4.85
C ASN A 531 20.43 -13.01 -4.98
N ALA A 532 21.14 -12.62 -6.04
CA ALA A 532 22.56 -12.94 -6.20
C ALA A 532 23.42 -12.18 -5.18
N ALA A 533 23.18 -10.88 -5.00
CA ALA A 533 23.87 -10.05 -4.02
C ALA A 533 23.68 -10.56 -2.59
N ARG A 534 22.46 -10.99 -2.22
CA ARG A 534 22.18 -11.57 -0.90
C ARG A 534 22.93 -12.88 -0.64
N ARG A 535 23.11 -13.72 -1.67
CA ARG A 535 23.90 -14.96 -1.55
C ARG A 535 25.39 -14.70 -1.41
N ALA A 536 25.89 -13.64 -2.04
CA ALA A 536 27.30 -13.27 -1.93
C ALA A 536 27.64 -12.68 -0.55
N ALA A 537 26.65 -12.11 0.14
CA ALA A 537 26.80 -11.53 1.47
C ALA A 537 26.54 -12.52 2.63
N SER A 538 26.01 -13.72 2.34
CA SER A 538 25.75 -14.80 3.30
C SER A 538 26.85 -15.86 3.21
#